data_AF-A0A081PQQ9-F1
#
_entry.id   AF-A0A081PQQ9-F1
#
_cell.length_a   1.000
_cell.length_b   1.000
_cell.length_c   1.000
_cell.angle_alpha   90.00
_cell.angle_beta   90.00
_cell.angle_gamma   90.00
#
_symmetry.space_group_name_H-M   'P 1'
#
loop_
_entity.id
_entity.type
_entity.pdbx_description
1 polymer ?
#
loop_
_entity_poly.entity_id
_entity_poly.type
_entity_poly.pdbx_seq_one_letter_code
_entity_poly.pdbx_strand_id
1 'polypeptide(L)'
;MFEIFKSYQFNQEKAHAYGFVENGGVWTYCCEILQGDFIMTVSIIADNVTFQVFDQETGDLYPQVHMESMRGSFVGSVREACMEILYQIRRACFDVQDFICPQTKRIVTQVQEKYGNQLEYLWEKSPDTAVLRHEGNKKWYAVLMKISWGKLEKGREGQVEAVNLKHDQVADLLSSKGIYPAFHMNKRYWISVALDDTLSDEEVLELIEISWNLTSKK
;
A
#
# COMPACT_ATOMS: atom_id res chain seq x y z
N MET A 1 -2.31 13.15 -4.07
CA MET A 1 -2.36 13.23 -2.59
C MET A 1 -3.41 12.26 -2.02
N PHE A 2 -4.59 12.14 -2.62
CA PHE A 2 -5.69 11.27 -2.16
C PHE A 2 -5.58 9.78 -2.56
N GLU A 3 -4.62 9.40 -3.40
CA GLU A 3 -4.52 8.01 -3.85
C GLU A 3 -4.15 7.04 -2.73
N ILE A 4 -3.61 7.52 -1.62
CA ILE A 4 -3.07 6.70 -0.54
C ILE A 4 -4.13 5.82 0.16
N PHE A 5 -5.43 6.15 0.03
CA PHE A 5 -6.56 5.38 0.57
C PHE A 5 -7.26 4.49 -0.46
N LYS A 6 -6.85 4.52 -1.74
CA LYS A 6 -7.59 3.88 -2.85
C LYS A 6 -7.75 2.36 -2.68
N SER A 7 -6.78 1.72 -2.06
CA SER A 7 -6.71 0.27 -1.84
C SER A 7 -7.12 -0.10 -0.42
N TYR A 8 -7.86 0.77 0.25
CA TYR A 8 -8.22 0.67 1.64
C TYR A 8 -9.72 0.94 1.82
N GLN A 9 -10.35 0.21 2.73
CA GLN A 9 -11.73 0.39 3.13
C GLN A 9 -11.78 0.97 4.54
N PHE A 10 -12.63 1.97 4.73
CA PHE A 10 -12.76 2.63 6.02
C PHE A 10 -13.36 1.67 7.06
N ASN A 11 -12.68 1.52 8.20
CA ASN A 11 -13.15 0.72 9.32
C ASN A 11 -13.69 1.65 10.42
N GLN A 12 -15.01 1.68 10.55
CA GLN A 12 -15.71 2.55 11.50
C GLN A 12 -15.36 2.25 12.95
N GLU A 13 -15.19 0.98 13.33
CA GLU A 13 -14.83 0.61 14.71
C GLU A 13 -13.44 1.11 15.08
N LYS A 14 -12.46 0.92 14.18
CA LYS A 14 -11.10 1.42 14.36
C LYS A 14 -11.05 2.95 14.35
N ALA A 15 -11.83 3.60 13.49
CA ALA A 15 -11.90 5.05 13.42
C ALA A 15 -12.45 5.67 14.71
N HIS A 16 -13.50 5.07 15.27
CA HIS A 16 -14.03 5.47 16.57
C HIS A 16 -12.97 5.30 17.68
N ALA A 17 -12.25 4.17 17.69
CA ALA A 17 -11.18 3.92 18.65
C ALA A 17 -9.99 4.90 18.49
N TYR A 18 -9.72 5.37 17.27
CA TYR A 18 -8.70 6.37 16.97
C TYR A 18 -9.08 7.78 17.43
N GLY A 19 -10.39 8.08 17.53
CA GLY A 19 -10.90 9.37 17.99
C GLY A 19 -11.69 10.16 16.94
N PHE A 20 -12.10 9.55 15.83
CA PHE A 20 -13.07 10.19 14.93
C PHE A 20 -14.45 10.28 15.59
N VAL A 21 -15.15 11.39 15.31
CA VAL A 21 -16.54 11.62 15.71
C VAL A 21 -17.45 11.49 14.50
N GLU A 22 -18.50 10.68 14.60
CA GLU A 22 -19.50 10.50 13.54
C GLU A 22 -20.67 11.47 13.72
N ASN A 23 -21.06 12.13 12.63
CA ASN A 23 -22.25 12.97 12.58
C ASN A 23 -22.89 12.91 11.19
N GLY A 24 -24.03 12.22 11.09
CA GLY A 24 -24.84 12.17 9.87
C GLY A 24 -24.11 11.51 8.69
N GLY A 25 -23.31 10.46 8.96
CA GLY A 25 -22.52 9.75 7.96
C GLY A 25 -21.19 10.42 7.60
N VAL A 26 -20.84 11.54 8.25
CA VAL A 26 -19.55 12.20 8.13
C VAL A 26 -18.72 11.89 9.37
N TRP A 27 -17.54 11.32 9.18
CA TRP A 27 -16.58 11.07 10.25
C TRP A 27 -15.54 12.17 10.25
N THR A 28 -15.37 12.86 11.38
CA THR A 28 -14.44 13.99 11.50
C THR A 28 -13.41 13.74 12.60
N TYR A 29 -12.15 14.03 12.30
CA TYR A 29 -11.04 14.03 13.25
C TYR A 29 -10.27 15.35 13.13
N CYS A 30 -9.99 15.99 14.25
CA CYS A 30 -9.21 17.22 14.31
C CYS A 30 -7.93 16.98 15.12
N CYS A 31 -6.81 17.49 14.62
CA CYS A 31 -5.55 17.48 15.34
C CYS A 31 -4.70 18.70 15.01
N GLU A 32 -3.83 19.07 15.95
CA GLU A 32 -2.79 20.08 15.72
C GLU A 32 -1.64 19.48 14.90
N ILE A 33 -1.07 20.28 14.00
CA ILE A 33 0.15 19.96 13.24
C ILE A 33 1.14 21.11 13.36
N LEU A 34 2.42 20.88 13.05
CA LEU A 34 3.49 21.91 13.09
C LEU A 34 3.53 22.62 14.46
N GLN A 35 3.65 21.84 15.54
CA GLN A 35 3.77 22.36 16.92
C GLN A 35 2.58 23.23 17.37
N GLY A 36 1.40 23.07 16.75
CA GLY A 36 0.20 23.84 17.09
C GLY A 36 0.04 25.13 16.29
N ASP A 37 0.84 25.34 15.23
CA ASP A 37 0.64 26.48 14.32
C ASP A 37 -0.59 26.30 13.43
N PHE A 38 -1.00 25.04 13.21
CA PHE A 38 -2.12 24.71 12.35
C PHE A 38 -3.02 23.64 12.96
N ILE A 39 -4.31 23.71 12.64
CA ILE A 39 -5.29 22.66 12.91
C ILE A 39 -5.64 21.98 11.59
N MET A 40 -5.48 20.67 11.56
CA MET A 40 -5.93 19.82 10.46
C MET A 40 -7.24 19.15 10.82
N THR A 41 -8.24 19.32 9.96
CA THR A 41 -9.53 18.64 10.04
C THR A 41 -9.62 17.62 8.92
N VAL A 42 -9.72 16.34 9.27
CA VAL A 42 -9.90 15.23 8.32
C VAL A 42 -11.35 14.79 8.35
N SER A 43 -11.96 14.67 7.17
CA SER A 43 -13.35 14.29 6.98
C SER A 43 -13.45 13.08 6.06
N ILE A 44 -14.18 12.05 6.49
CA ILE A 44 -14.39 10.81 5.76
C ILE A 44 -15.88 10.59 5.52
N ILE A 45 -16.26 10.39 4.26
CA ILE A 45 -17.63 10.04 3.83
C ILE A 45 -17.54 8.76 3.00
N ALA A 46 -18.12 7.67 3.51
CA ALA A 46 -17.86 6.31 3.02
C ALA A 46 -16.35 6.02 3.04
N ASP A 47 -15.69 5.96 1.87
CA ASP A 47 -14.24 5.77 1.74
C ASP A 47 -13.51 7.02 1.22
N ASN A 48 -14.24 8.12 0.97
CA ASN A 48 -13.64 9.34 0.45
C ASN A 48 -13.08 10.19 1.59
N VAL A 49 -11.75 10.33 1.61
CA VAL A 49 -11.02 11.12 2.59
C VAL A 49 -10.70 12.50 2.03
N THR A 50 -11.15 13.53 2.75
CA THR A 50 -10.82 14.93 2.48
C THR A 50 -10.21 15.56 3.73
N PHE A 51 -9.48 16.66 3.57
CA PHE A 51 -8.96 17.40 4.71
C PHE A 51 -8.91 18.90 4.43
N GLN A 52 -8.95 19.67 5.50
CA GLN A 52 -8.74 21.12 5.52
C GLN A 52 -7.68 21.45 6.58
N VAL A 53 -6.95 22.54 6.36
CA VAL A 53 -5.93 23.04 7.29
C VAL A 53 -6.28 24.48 7.60
N PHE A 54 -6.25 24.85 8.88
CA PHE A 54 -6.52 26.19 9.36
C PHE A 54 -5.30 26.71 10.10
N ASP A 55 -4.92 27.94 9.83
CA ASP A 55 -3.90 28.67 10.58
C ASP A 55 -4.47 29.00 11.96
N GLN A 56 -3.76 28.60 13.03
CA GLN A 56 -4.27 28.75 14.39
C GLN A 56 -4.12 30.19 14.91
N GLU A 57 -3.18 30.97 14.37
CA GLU A 57 -3.00 32.38 14.73
C GLU A 57 -4.13 33.24 14.15
N THR A 58 -4.47 33.04 12.88
CA THR A 58 -5.51 33.86 12.22
C THR A 58 -6.90 33.25 12.25
N GLY A 59 -7.00 31.93 12.41
CA GLY A 59 -8.24 31.17 12.26
C GLY A 59 -8.65 30.95 10.80
N ASP A 60 -7.83 31.37 9.83
CA ASP A 60 -8.17 31.29 8.42
C ASP A 60 -7.87 29.91 7.82
N LEU A 61 -8.67 29.55 6.81
CA LEU A 61 -8.36 28.40 5.97
C LEU A 61 -7.02 28.62 5.25
N TYR A 62 -6.17 27.60 5.27
CA TYR A 62 -4.88 27.56 4.59
C TYR A 62 -4.95 26.66 3.34
N PRO A 63 -5.54 27.11 2.21
CA PRO A 63 -5.80 26.29 1.02
C PRO A 63 -4.53 25.93 0.23
N GLN A 64 -3.40 26.58 0.51
CA GLN A 64 -2.14 26.44 -0.23
C GLN A 64 -1.62 25.00 -0.23
N VAL A 65 -1.95 24.20 0.78
CA VAL A 65 -1.61 22.76 0.82
C VAL A 65 -2.18 21.97 -0.37
N HIS A 66 -3.29 22.43 -0.97
CA HIS A 66 -3.89 21.79 -2.14
C HIS A 66 -3.41 22.35 -3.49
N MET A 67 -2.65 23.46 -3.50
CA MET A 67 -2.26 24.15 -4.74
C MET A 67 -0.90 23.66 -5.28
N GLU A 68 -0.89 22.80 -6.29
CA GLU A 68 0.36 22.23 -6.87
C GLU A 68 1.38 23.28 -7.38
N SER A 69 0.91 24.47 -7.73
CA SER A 69 1.75 25.61 -8.15
C SER A 69 2.59 26.18 -7.01
N MET A 70 2.15 26.06 -5.77
CA MET A 70 2.85 26.57 -4.59
C MET A 70 3.91 25.56 -4.14
N ARG A 71 5.20 25.89 -4.31
CA ARG A 71 6.33 24.99 -4.01
C ARG A 71 7.36 25.59 -3.04
N GLY A 72 6.96 26.61 -2.28
CA GLY A 72 7.78 27.19 -1.23
C GLY A 72 8.06 26.18 -0.10
N SER A 73 9.22 26.33 0.56
CA SER A 73 9.65 25.43 1.65
C SER A 73 8.62 25.32 2.78
N PHE A 74 8.02 26.44 3.16
CA PHE A 74 6.99 26.49 4.20
C PHE A 74 5.72 25.70 3.83
N VAL A 75 5.14 25.94 2.66
CA VAL A 75 3.99 25.15 2.17
C VAL A 75 4.37 23.66 2.07
N GLY A 76 5.62 23.38 1.71
CA GLY A 76 6.20 22.03 1.71
C GLY A 76 6.12 21.35 3.07
N SER A 77 6.57 22.00 4.15
CA SER A 77 6.54 21.42 5.49
C SER A 77 5.12 21.22 6.02
N VAL A 78 4.19 22.15 5.74
CA VAL A 78 2.78 21.97 6.12
C VAL A 78 2.18 20.75 5.40
N ARG A 79 2.46 20.58 4.11
CA ARG A 79 2.01 19.39 3.36
C ARG A 79 2.60 18.09 3.88
N GLU A 80 3.87 18.10 4.26
CA GLU A 80 4.55 16.93 4.81
C GLU A 80 3.89 16.48 6.11
N ALA A 81 3.61 17.41 7.03
CA ALA A 81 2.88 17.11 8.25
C ALA A 81 1.44 16.64 8.01
N CYS A 82 0.73 17.22 7.03
CA CYS A 82 -0.58 16.70 6.63
C CYS A 82 -0.48 15.25 6.15
N MET A 83 0.57 14.93 5.40
CA MET A 83 0.81 13.57 4.89
C MET A 83 1.00 12.58 6.03
N GLU A 84 1.83 12.93 7.01
CA GLU A 84 2.10 12.09 8.17
C GLU A 84 0.81 11.73 8.92
N ILE A 85 -0.07 12.71 9.17
CA ILE A 85 -1.37 12.47 9.78
C ILE A 85 -2.25 11.54 8.92
N LEU A 86 -2.31 11.77 7.61
CA LEU A 86 -3.11 10.91 6.73
C LEU A 86 -2.60 9.46 6.70
N TYR A 87 -1.29 9.23 6.79
CA TYR A 87 -0.75 7.87 6.88
C TYR A 87 -1.02 7.20 8.22
N GLN A 88 -0.96 7.95 9.31
CA GLN A 88 -1.36 7.45 10.63
C GLN A 88 -2.83 7.03 10.61
N ILE A 89 -3.72 7.89 10.10
CA ILE A 89 -5.14 7.61 9.96
C ILE A 89 -5.37 6.37 9.08
N ARG A 90 -4.73 6.27 7.90
CA ARG A 90 -4.84 5.09 7.04
C ARG A 90 -4.47 3.81 7.78
N ARG A 91 -3.33 3.80 8.46
CA ARG A 91 -2.83 2.63 9.19
C ARG A 91 -3.73 2.23 10.35
N ALA A 92 -4.30 3.22 11.04
CA ALA A 92 -5.09 2.98 12.23
C ALA A 92 -6.56 2.68 11.91
N CYS A 93 -7.15 3.37 10.93
CA CYS A 93 -8.60 3.44 10.73
C CYS A 93 -9.09 2.73 9.47
N PHE A 94 -8.20 2.22 8.62
CA PHE A 94 -8.60 1.53 7.40
C PHE A 94 -8.09 0.09 7.37
N ASP A 95 -8.87 -0.77 6.72
CA ASP A 95 -8.46 -2.11 6.32
C ASP A 95 -8.05 -2.10 4.86
N VAL A 96 -7.18 -3.02 4.45
CA VAL A 96 -6.84 -3.17 3.03
C VAL A 96 -8.08 -3.68 2.29
N GLN A 97 -8.44 -3.01 1.20
CA GLN A 97 -9.55 -3.36 0.32
C GLN A 97 -9.33 -4.74 -0.31
N ASP A 98 -10.43 -5.45 -0.58
CA ASP A 98 -10.42 -6.79 -1.16
C ASP A 98 -9.47 -6.93 -2.36
N PHE A 99 -8.75 -8.04 -2.35
CA PHE A 99 -7.93 -8.46 -3.47
C PHE A 99 -8.78 -8.66 -4.73
N ILE A 100 -8.32 -8.15 -5.88
CA ILE A 100 -8.97 -8.37 -7.18
C ILE A 100 -8.99 -9.87 -7.48
N CYS A 101 -7.90 -10.55 -7.17
CA CYS A 101 -7.73 -11.96 -7.45
C CYS A 101 -8.05 -12.78 -6.19
N PRO A 102 -9.03 -13.71 -6.24
CA PRO A 102 -9.30 -14.60 -5.12
C PRO A 102 -8.07 -15.39 -4.66
N GLN A 103 -7.18 -15.74 -5.60
CA GLN A 103 -5.91 -16.39 -5.32
C GLN A 103 -5.03 -15.57 -4.37
N THR A 104 -4.95 -14.25 -4.53
CA THR A 104 -4.15 -13.40 -3.64
C THR A 104 -4.56 -13.55 -2.19
N LYS A 105 -5.87 -13.61 -1.92
CA LYS A 105 -6.38 -13.82 -0.55
C LYS A 105 -5.91 -15.16 0.03
N ARG A 106 -5.99 -16.23 -0.78
CA ARG A 106 -5.57 -17.58 -0.37
C ARG A 106 -4.07 -17.63 -0.10
N ILE A 107 -3.25 -17.09 -1.00
CA ILE A 107 -1.79 -17.03 -0.85
C ILE A 107 -1.38 -16.22 0.38
N VAL A 108 -1.94 -15.03 0.58
CA VAL A 108 -1.62 -14.19 1.75
C VAL A 108 -2.00 -14.87 3.06
N THR A 109 -3.15 -15.55 3.09
CA THR A 109 -3.59 -16.34 4.25
C THR A 109 -2.60 -17.46 4.58
N GLN A 110 -2.20 -18.25 3.57
CA GLN A 110 -1.27 -19.35 3.77
C GLN A 110 0.15 -18.87 4.15
N VAL A 111 0.60 -17.73 3.62
CA VAL A 111 1.86 -17.10 4.05
C VAL A 111 1.79 -16.66 5.50
N GLN A 112 0.67 -16.05 5.93
CA GLN A 112 0.46 -15.67 7.32
C GLN A 112 0.48 -16.88 8.24
N GLU A 113 -0.17 -17.98 7.85
CA GLU A 113 -0.20 -19.23 8.63
C GLU A 113 1.19 -19.88 8.72
N LYS A 114 1.97 -19.89 7.61
CA LYS A 114 3.28 -20.56 7.54
C LYS A 114 4.40 -19.76 8.19
N TYR A 115 4.44 -18.44 7.99
CA TYR A 115 5.57 -17.58 8.39
C TYR A 115 5.22 -16.55 9.48
N GLY A 116 3.93 -16.36 9.78
CA GLY A 116 3.46 -15.32 10.71
C GLY A 116 3.52 -13.90 10.15
N ASN A 117 3.99 -13.71 8.90
CA ASN A 117 4.19 -12.39 8.31
C ASN A 117 2.95 -11.86 7.60
N GLN A 118 2.60 -10.62 7.94
CA GLN A 118 1.54 -9.84 7.30
C GLN A 118 2.13 -8.94 6.21
N LEU A 119 1.28 -8.55 5.26
CA LEU A 119 1.63 -7.55 4.25
C LEU A 119 1.97 -6.21 4.91
N GLU A 120 3.15 -5.68 4.59
CA GLU A 120 3.62 -4.38 5.05
C GLU A 120 3.59 -3.35 3.90
N TYR A 121 2.81 -2.29 4.08
CA TYR A 121 2.71 -1.20 3.10
C TYR A 121 3.71 -0.11 3.44
N LEU A 122 4.97 -0.35 3.08
CA LEU A 122 6.09 0.53 3.40
C LEU A 122 6.06 1.86 2.63
N TRP A 123 5.31 1.90 1.53
CA TRP A 123 5.21 3.08 0.69
C TRP A 123 3.84 3.72 0.80
N GLU A 124 3.81 4.72 1.63
CA GLU A 124 2.94 5.88 1.59
C GLU A 124 2.35 6.21 0.20
N LYS A 125 3.19 6.46 -0.81
CA LYS A 125 2.79 6.83 -2.19
C LYS A 125 2.44 5.64 -3.10
N SER A 126 2.51 4.40 -2.61
CA SER A 126 2.21 3.21 -3.40
C SER A 126 1.27 2.29 -2.61
N PRO A 127 0.00 2.71 -2.44
CA PRO A 127 -0.99 1.99 -1.64
C PRO A 127 -1.32 0.60 -2.19
N ASP A 128 -1.12 0.43 -3.51
CA ASP A 128 -1.29 -0.81 -4.25
C ASP A 128 -0.07 -1.75 -4.15
N THR A 129 0.93 -1.43 -3.31
CA THR A 129 2.15 -2.21 -3.15
C THR A 129 2.42 -2.52 -1.69
N ALA A 130 2.58 -3.81 -1.40
CA ALA A 130 2.96 -4.31 -0.10
C ALA A 130 4.19 -5.21 -0.22
N VAL A 131 4.94 -5.33 0.87
CA VAL A 131 6.04 -6.29 0.95
C VAL A 131 5.75 -7.34 2.01
N LEU A 132 6.40 -8.48 1.84
CA LEU A 132 6.64 -9.41 2.92
C LEU A 132 8.15 -9.51 3.13
N ARG A 133 8.57 -9.47 4.39
CA ARG A 133 9.99 -9.41 4.76
C ARG A 133 10.29 -10.18 6.02
N HIS A 134 11.52 -10.66 6.13
CA HIS A 134 11.99 -11.37 7.31
C HIS A 134 12.00 -10.45 8.53
N GLU A 135 11.47 -10.91 9.66
CA GLU A 135 11.47 -10.11 10.89
C GLU A 135 12.88 -9.78 11.38
N GLY A 136 13.81 -10.72 11.25
CA GLY A 136 15.17 -10.61 11.79
C GLY A 136 16.11 -9.71 10.98
N ASN A 137 16.09 -9.81 9.64
CA ASN A 137 17.02 -9.07 8.77
C ASN A 137 16.35 -7.98 7.92
N LYS A 138 15.02 -7.87 7.97
CA LYS A 138 14.18 -6.92 7.23
C LYS A 138 14.29 -7.00 5.70
N LYS A 139 14.97 -8.00 5.15
CA LYS A 139 15.06 -8.24 3.69
C LYS A 139 13.71 -8.72 3.17
N TRP A 140 13.32 -8.17 2.03
CA TRP A 140 12.07 -8.55 1.36
C TRP A 140 12.24 -9.87 0.65
N TYR A 141 11.25 -10.74 0.77
CA TYR A 141 11.15 -11.98 0.02
C TYR A 141 9.95 -12.00 -0.92
N ALA A 142 8.99 -11.09 -0.74
CA ALA A 142 7.91 -10.90 -1.70
C ALA A 142 7.52 -9.43 -1.78
N VAL A 143 7.09 -8.99 -2.96
CA VAL A 143 6.47 -7.67 -3.16
C VAL A 143 5.17 -7.88 -3.93
N LEU A 144 4.04 -7.75 -3.25
CA LEU A 144 2.71 -7.82 -3.83
C LEU A 144 2.36 -6.47 -4.44
N MET A 145 1.86 -6.47 -5.68
CA MET A 145 1.52 -5.26 -6.42
C MET A 145 0.21 -5.45 -7.17
N LYS A 146 -0.67 -4.44 -7.13
CA LYS A 146 -1.80 -4.31 -8.05
C LYS A 146 -1.39 -3.41 -9.23
N ILE A 147 -1.40 -3.98 -10.44
CA ILE A 147 -0.87 -3.35 -11.66
C ILE A 147 -1.79 -3.60 -12.86
N SER A 148 -1.64 -2.79 -13.92
CA SER A 148 -2.28 -3.08 -15.19
C SER A 148 -1.63 -4.29 -15.88
N TRP A 149 -2.45 -5.16 -16.47
CA TRP A 149 -1.99 -6.30 -17.26
C TRP A 149 -0.95 -5.93 -18.33
N GLY A 150 -1.10 -4.77 -18.97
CA GLY A 150 -0.16 -4.27 -19.98
C GLY A 150 1.28 -4.08 -19.49
N LYS A 151 1.52 -4.12 -18.17
CA LYS A 151 2.87 -4.10 -17.57
C LYS A 151 3.56 -5.47 -17.58
N LEU A 152 2.79 -6.56 -17.59
CA LEU A 152 3.29 -7.94 -17.66
C LEU A 152 3.19 -8.48 -19.09
N GLU A 153 2.06 -8.24 -19.74
CA GLU A 153 1.72 -8.81 -21.03
C GLU A 153 1.18 -7.73 -21.98
N LYS A 154 1.95 -7.41 -23.01
CA LYS A 154 1.60 -6.34 -23.95
C LYS A 154 0.30 -6.66 -24.68
N GLY A 155 -0.66 -5.75 -24.61
CA GLY A 155 -1.96 -5.87 -25.29
C GLY A 155 -3.06 -6.53 -24.44
N ARG A 156 -2.75 -7.00 -23.24
CA ARG A 156 -3.75 -7.48 -22.29
C ARG A 156 -4.29 -6.31 -21.45
N GLU A 157 -5.61 -6.14 -21.49
CA GLU A 157 -6.30 -5.07 -20.76
C GLU A 157 -6.68 -5.50 -19.33
N GLY A 158 -7.04 -4.52 -18.49
CA GLY A 158 -7.47 -4.75 -17.11
C GLY A 158 -6.34 -4.65 -16.08
N GLN A 159 -6.66 -5.09 -14.86
CA GLN A 159 -5.78 -5.09 -13.68
C GLN A 159 -5.50 -6.52 -13.22
N VAL A 160 -4.37 -6.70 -12.55
CA VAL A 160 -3.95 -7.96 -11.93
C VAL A 160 -3.15 -7.68 -10.65
N GLU A 161 -3.22 -8.61 -9.72
CA GLU A 161 -2.30 -8.69 -8.60
C GLU A 161 -1.14 -9.62 -8.95
N ALA A 162 0.07 -9.11 -8.82
CA ALA A 162 1.29 -9.85 -9.10
C ALA A 162 2.21 -9.79 -7.90
N VAL A 163 2.94 -10.89 -7.67
CA VAL A 163 3.95 -10.98 -6.62
C VAL A 163 5.34 -11.07 -7.25
N ASN A 164 6.22 -10.15 -6.86
CA ASN A 164 7.63 -10.28 -7.19
C ASN A 164 8.33 -11.19 -6.21
N LEU A 165 9.08 -12.17 -6.72
CA LEU A 165 9.79 -13.17 -5.94
C LEU A 165 11.23 -13.27 -6.40
N LYS A 166 12.15 -13.43 -5.46
CA LYS A 166 13.57 -13.63 -5.75
C LYS A 166 13.79 -15.07 -6.20
N HIS A 167 14.55 -15.25 -7.28
CA HIS A 167 14.89 -16.56 -7.81
C HIS A 167 16.30 -16.55 -8.40
N ASP A 168 16.98 -17.69 -8.40
CA ASP A 168 18.31 -17.88 -8.97
C ASP A 168 18.28 -18.48 -10.39
N GLN A 169 17.22 -19.19 -10.75
CA GLN A 169 16.95 -19.72 -12.10
C GLN A 169 15.93 -18.89 -12.92
N VAL A 170 16.06 -17.56 -12.93
CA VAL A 170 15.09 -16.67 -13.59
C VAL A 170 14.87 -17.03 -15.06
N ALA A 171 15.94 -17.29 -15.82
CA ALA A 171 15.86 -17.54 -17.25
C ALA A 171 14.98 -18.76 -17.60
N ASP A 172 15.06 -19.82 -16.80
CA ASP A 172 14.32 -21.06 -17.03
C ASP A 172 12.82 -20.86 -16.78
N LEU A 173 12.49 -20.10 -15.73
CA LEU A 173 11.11 -19.83 -15.32
C LEU A 173 10.35 -18.93 -16.30
N LEU A 174 11.03 -18.05 -17.04
CA LEU A 174 10.37 -17.16 -18.01
C LEU A 174 9.74 -17.88 -19.20
N SER A 175 10.00 -19.18 -19.36
CA SER A 175 9.29 -20.03 -20.33
C SER A 175 7.93 -20.53 -19.83
N SER A 176 7.68 -20.44 -18.52
CA SER A 176 6.46 -20.92 -17.89
C SER A 176 5.36 -19.88 -17.96
N LYS A 177 4.13 -20.33 -18.25
CA LYS A 177 2.95 -19.45 -18.27
C LYS A 177 2.69 -18.91 -16.86
N GLY A 178 2.27 -17.65 -16.75
CA GLY A 178 1.99 -17.00 -15.46
C GLY A 178 3.23 -16.40 -14.77
N ILE A 179 4.44 -16.67 -15.30
CA ILE A 179 5.69 -16.07 -14.82
C ILE A 179 6.21 -15.07 -15.85
N TYR A 180 6.54 -13.88 -15.38
CA TYR A 180 6.94 -12.73 -16.20
C TYR A 180 8.28 -12.16 -15.72
N PRO A 181 8.99 -11.40 -16.58
CA PRO A 181 10.16 -10.64 -16.14
C PRO A 181 9.77 -9.67 -15.03
N ALA A 182 10.61 -9.55 -14.00
CA ALA A 182 10.28 -8.70 -12.86
C ALA A 182 9.89 -7.26 -13.23
N PHE A 183 8.76 -6.82 -12.69
CA PHE A 183 8.30 -5.45 -12.69
C PHE A 183 8.89 -4.68 -11.49
N HIS A 184 9.48 -3.50 -11.73
CA HIS A 184 10.19 -2.66 -10.73
C HIS A 184 11.41 -3.28 -10.01
N MET A 185 11.62 -4.60 -10.06
CA MET A 185 12.76 -5.28 -9.43
C MET A 185 13.85 -5.69 -10.45
N ASN A 186 15.00 -6.11 -9.95
CA ASN A 186 16.12 -6.55 -10.78
C ASN A 186 15.78 -7.87 -11.51
N LYS A 187 15.54 -7.77 -12.83
CA LYS A 187 15.16 -8.89 -13.71
C LYS A 187 16.17 -10.04 -13.79
N ARG A 188 17.37 -9.91 -13.24
CA ARG A 188 18.33 -11.01 -13.14
C ARG A 188 18.07 -11.93 -11.95
N TYR A 189 17.43 -11.42 -10.91
CA TYR A 189 17.29 -12.11 -9.62
C TYR A 189 15.85 -12.18 -9.13
N TRP A 190 14.91 -11.60 -9.87
CA TRP A 190 13.51 -11.54 -9.50
C TRP A 190 12.63 -11.89 -10.71
N ILE A 191 11.50 -12.50 -10.42
CA ILE A 191 10.38 -12.77 -11.34
C ILE A 191 9.14 -12.04 -10.84
N SER A 192 8.18 -11.79 -11.74
CA SER A 192 6.81 -11.42 -11.37
C SER A 192 5.88 -12.59 -11.67
N VAL A 193 5.10 -13.01 -10.69
CA VAL A 193 4.09 -14.07 -10.84
C VAL A 193 2.72 -13.43 -10.77
N ALA A 194 1.89 -13.63 -11.80
CA ALA A 194 0.50 -13.18 -11.77
C ALA A 194 -0.33 -14.12 -10.90
N LEU A 195 -1.14 -13.57 -10.00
CA LEU A 195 -2.03 -14.32 -9.12
C LEU A 195 -3.41 -14.50 -9.78
N ASP A 196 -3.44 -14.97 -11.02
CA ASP A 196 -4.67 -15.11 -11.83
C ASP A 196 -5.13 -16.57 -12.02
N ASP A 197 -4.75 -17.45 -11.10
CA ASP A 197 -4.99 -18.91 -11.14
C ASP A 197 -4.32 -19.62 -12.34
N THR A 198 -3.40 -18.95 -13.07
CA THR A 198 -2.58 -19.61 -14.10
C THR A 198 -1.61 -20.64 -13.50
N LEU A 199 -1.01 -20.30 -12.36
CA LEU A 199 -0.30 -21.25 -11.50
C LEU A 199 -1.21 -21.64 -10.34
N SER A 200 -1.11 -22.89 -9.90
CA SER A 200 -1.77 -23.37 -8.69
C SER A 200 -1.25 -22.65 -7.45
N ASP A 201 -2.04 -22.68 -6.37
CA ASP A 201 -1.63 -22.06 -5.10
C ASP A 201 -0.34 -22.70 -4.58
N GLU A 202 -0.20 -24.01 -4.75
CA GLU A 202 0.99 -24.78 -4.36
C GLU A 202 2.23 -24.31 -5.11
N GLU A 203 2.17 -24.15 -6.44
CA GLU A 203 3.28 -23.66 -7.26
C GLU A 203 3.70 -22.24 -6.85
N VAL A 204 2.74 -21.35 -6.57
CA VAL A 204 3.04 -19.98 -6.10
C VAL A 204 3.73 -20.01 -4.73
N LEU A 205 3.26 -20.88 -3.81
CA LEU A 205 3.84 -21.00 -2.47
C LEU A 205 5.24 -21.60 -2.48
N GLU A 206 5.53 -22.54 -3.39
CA GLU A 206 6.87 -23.05 -3.62
C GLU A 206 7.82 -21.94 -4.09
N LEU A 207 7.39 -21.10 -5.04
CA LEU A 207 8.18 -19.94 -5.48
C LEU A 207 8.42 -18.93 -4.33
N ILE A 208 7.42 -18.72 -3.46
CA ILE A 208 7.56 -17.89 -2.27
C ILE A 208 8.58 -18.48 -1.30
N GLU A 209 8.55 -19.78 -1.06
CA GLU A 209 9.50 -20.47 -0.19
C GLU A 209 10.93 -20.41 -0.71
N ILE A 210 11.13 -20.56 -2.02
CA ILE A 210 12.45 -20.37 -2.64
C ILE A 210 12.95 -18.95 -2.40
N SER A 211 12.11 -17.95 -2.67
CA SER A 211 12.46 -16.54 -2.43
C SER A 211 12.77 -16.26 -0.96
N TRP A 212 11.98 -16.82 -0.03
CA TRP A 212 12.22 -16.75 1.41
C TRP A 212 13.61 -17.28 1.76
N ASN A 213 13.96 -18.48 1.28
CA ASN A 213 15.24 -19.10 1.54
C ASN A 213 16.42 -18.29 0.97
N LEU A 214 16.28 -17.75 -0.26
CA LEU A 214 17.28 -16.90 -0.92
C LEU A 214 17.49 -15.52 -0.27
N THR A 215 16.63 -15.15 0.67
CA THR A 215 16.65 -13.85 1.37
C THR A 215 16.81 -13.99 2.89
N SER A 216 16.72 -15.21 3.42
CA SER A 216 16.87 -15.52 4.85
C SER A 216 18.29 -15.29 5.38
N LYS A 217 19.32 -15.49 4.54
CA LYS A 217 20.74 -15.33 4.92
C LYS A 217 21.08 -13.87 5.19
N LYS A 218 21.87 -13.62 6.24
CA LYS A 218 22.42 -12.29 6.59
C LYS A 218 23.29 -11.74 5.47
#